data_AF-A0A915ID26-F1
#
_entry.id   AF-A0A915ID26-F1
#
_cell.length_a   1.000
_cell.length_b   1.000
_cell.length_c   1.000
_cell.angle_alpha   90.00
_cell.angle_beta   90.00
_cell.angle_gamma   90.00
#
_symmetry.space_group_name_H-M   'P 1'
#
loop_
_entity.id
_entity.type
_entity.pdbx_description
1 polymer ?
#
loop_
_entity_poly.entity_id
_entity_poly.type
_entity_poly.pdbx_seq_one_letter_code
_entity_poly.pdbx_strand_id
1 'polypeptide(L)'
;MDSDHGYESILLVKNEVFVYKIPPLGTSRGYKAADWKLDSPDFVVRLKLVSRNGKLDIKLEDKATGEPFAKCPVDKYPGQAVEAVRDSSRYFVLRIADDTGKSAFIGIGFGDRGDSFDLNVALQDFFKNLAKDAKLNEEMLNEAQKPRLDLSFKEGQTITINLGVS
;
A
#
# COMPACT_ATOMS: atom_id res chain seq x y z
N MET A 1 -23.82 -1.37 18.47
CA MET A 1 -23.09 -2.40 17.70
C MET A 1 -22.96 -1.84 16.29
N ASP A 2 -22.04 -0.90 16.11
CA ASP A 2 -21.77 -0.31 14.80
C ASP A 2 -20.80 -1.24 14.10
N SER A 3 -21.31 -1.92 13.08
CA SER A 3 -20.53 -2.76 12.19
C SER A 3 -19.42 -1.90 11.58
N ASP A 4 -18.17 -2.23 11.91
CA ASP A 4 -16.94 -1.77 11.27
C ASP A 4 -17.02 -2.05 9.76
N HIS A 5 -17.68 -1.16 9.01
CA HIS A 5 -17.65 -1.17 7.56
C HIS A 5 -16.28 -0.61 7.17
N GLY A 6 -15.26 -1.48 7.22
CA GLY A 6 -13.89 -1.15 6.86
C GLY A 6 -13.87 -0.45 5.50
N TYR A 7 -13.54 0.83 5.50
CA TYR A 7 -13.55 1.67 4.31
C TYR A 7 -12.57 1.10 3.28
N GLU A 8 -13.09 0.66 2.14
CA GLU A 8 -12.29 0.31 0.97
C GLU A 8 -12.20 1.52 0.05
N SER A 9 -10.97 1.95 -0.25
CA SER A 9 -10.71 3.01 -1.22
C SER A 9 -9.99 2.44 -2.44
N ILE A 10 -10.51 2.72 -3.63
CA ILE A 10 -9.87 2.33 -4.88
C ILE A 10 -8.93 3.45 -5.30
N LEU A 11 -7.63 3.19 -5.25
CA LEU A 11 -6.57 4.16 -5.56
C LEU A 11 -6.28 4.23 -7.06
N LEU A 12 -6.36 3.09 -7.75
CA LEU A 12 -6.03 3.00 -9.16
C LEU A 12 -6.81 1.85 -9.80
N VAL A 13 -7.28 2.06 -11.04
CA VAL A 13 -7.84 1.01 -11.89
C VAL A 13 -7.17 1.07 -13.25
N LYS A 14 -6.65 -0.08 -13.71
CA LYS A 14 -6.08 -0.25 -15.04
C LYS A 14 -6.86 -1.35 -15.77
N ASN A 15 -7.50 -0.97 -16.88
CA ASN A 15 -8.42 -1.86 -17.60
C ASN A 15 -7.73 -2.94 -18.41
N GLU A 16 -6.45 -2.76 -18.74
CA GLU A 16 -5.71 -3.65 -19.61
C GLU A 16 -4.33 -3.92 -19.03
N VAL A 17 -4.21 -5.05 -18.35
CA VAL A 17 -2.97 -5.57 -17.80
C VAL A 17 -2.77 -6.99 -18.29
N PHE A 18 -1.60 -7.26 -18.85
CA PHE A 18 -1.23 -8.56 -19.37
C PHE A 18 -0.61 -9.40 -18.26
N VAL A 19 -1.13 -10.59 -18.04
CA VAL A 19 -0.60 -11.53 -17.05
C VAL A 19 0.24 -12.58 -17.78
N TYR A 20 1.41 -12.86 -17.21
CA TYR A 20 2.36 -13.84 -17.70
C TYR A 20 2.70 -14.82 -16.59
N LYS A 21 2.69 -16.11 -16.92
CA LYS A 21 3.18 -17.15 -16.01
C LYS A 21 4.71 -17.12 -15.99
N ILE A 22 5.27 -16.92 -14.80
CA ILE A 22 6.72 -16.85 -14.62
C ILE A 22 7.24 -18.14 -13.98
N PRO A 23 8.44 -18.60 -14.36
CA PRO A 23 9.06 -19.74 -13.70
C PRO A 23 9.39 -19.40 -12.24
N PRO A 24 9.32 -20.39 -11.31
CA PRO A 24 9.77 -20.20 -9.94
C PRO A 24 11.27 -19.85 -9.91
N LEU A 25 11.64 -18.83 -9.14
CA LEU A 25 13.01 -18.30 -9.05
C LEU A 25 14.05 -19.40 -8.78
N GLY A 26 15.08 -19.44 -9.62
CA GLY A 26 16.38 -19.98 -9.24
C GLY A 26 17.14 -18.95 -8.40
N THR A 27 17.74 -19.39 -7.31
CA THR A 27 18.12 -18.66 -6.08
C THR A 27 18.99 -17.39 -6.19
N SER A 28 19.41 -16.92 -7.37
CA SER A 28 20.35 -15.78 -7.48
C SER A 28 20.19 -14.85 -8.69
N ARG A 29 19.10 -14.93 -9.47
CA ARG A 29 18.87 -14.00 -10.59
C ARG A 29 17.47 -13.39 -10.46
N GLY A 30 17.41 -12.08 -10.24
CA GLY A 30 16.15 -11.33 -10.25
C GLY A 30 15.41 -11.49 -11.59
N TYR A 31 14.14 -11.11 -11.61
CA TYR A 31 13.26 -11.35 -12.76
C TYR A 31 13.63 -10.52 -13.98
N LYS A 32 13.53 -11.15 -15.16
CA LYS A 32 13.66 -10.51 -16.47
C LYS A 32 12.43 -10.81 -17.30
N ALA A 33 11.85 -9.78 -17.91
CA ALA A 33 10.74 -9.95 -18.82
C ALA A 33 11.13 -10.75 -20.08
N ALA A 34 12.39 -10.67 -20.51
CA ALA A 34 12.91 -11.47 -21.62
C ALA A 34 12.83 -12.99 -21.39
N ASP A 35 12.79 -13.44 -20.13
CA ASP A 35 12.63 -14.87 -19.80
C ASP A 35 11.15 -15.31 -19.84
N TRP A 36 10.22 -14.38 -20.10
CA TRP A 36 8.78 -14.62 -20.13
C TRP A 36 8.27 -14.67 -21.57
N LYS A 37 7.11 -15.27 -21.77
CA LYS A 37 6.46 -15.35 -23.09
C LYS A 37 5.70 -14.06 -23.42
N LEU A 38 6.42 -12.96 -23.63
CA LEU A 38 5.84 -11.62 -23.84
C LEU A 38 4.91 -11.54 -25.06
N ASP A 39 5.19 -12.35 -26.09
CA ASP A 39 4.41 -12.41 -27.34
C ASP A 39 3.05 -13.11 -27.18
N SER A 40 2.81 -13.80 -26.07
CA SER A 40 1.56 -14.51 -25.82
C SER A 40 1.18 -14.38 -24.35
N PRO A 41 0.51 -13.27 -23.98
CA PRO A 41 0.00 -13.13 -22.62
C PRO A 41 -0.98 -14.27 -22.31
N ASP A 42 -0.86 -14.86 -21.12
CA ASP A 42 -1.75 -15.94 -20.68
C ASP A 42 -3.17 -15.40 -20.47
N PHE A 43 -3.29 -14.22 -19.86
CA PHE A 43 -4.56 -13.57 -19.56
C PHE A 43 -4.47 -12.05 -19.71
N VAL A 44 -5.60 -11.42 -20.02
CA VAL A 44 -5.77 -9.96 -19.98
C VAL A 44 -6.75 -9.63 -18.87
N VAL A 45 -6.28 -8.93 -17.86
CA VAL A 45 -7.04 -8.64 -16.63
C VAL A 45 -7.15 -7.14 -16.42
N ARG A 46 -8.17 -6.75 -15.65
CA ARG A 46 -8.31 -5.45 -15.01
C ARG A 46 -7.61 -5.50 -13.65
N LEU A 47 -6.67 -4.60 -13.44
CA LEU A 47 -6.00 -4.41 -12.17
C LEU A 47 -6.71 -3.32 -11.38
N LYS A 48 -7.04 -3.60 -10.12
CA LYS A 48 -7.55 -2.63 -9.15
C LYS A 48 -6.62 -2.58 -7.94
N LEU A 49 -6.15 -1.39 -7.61
CA LEU A 49 -5.42 -1.12 -6.39
C LEU A 49 -6.42 -0.64 -5.33
N VAL A 50 -6.61 -1.44 -4.28
CA VAL A 50 -7.58 -1.19 -3.22
C VAL A 50 -6.85 -1.03 -1.89
N SER A 51 -7.13 0.04 -1.17
CA SER A 51 -6.71 0.22 0.21
C SER A 51 -7.85 -0.18 1.14
N ARG A 52 -7.55 -0.96 2.19
CA ARG A 52 -8.50 -1.36 3.23
C ARG A 52 -7.82 -1.31 4.60
N ASN A 53 -8.33 -0.49 5.52
CA ASN A 53 -7.84 -0.39 6.90
C ASN A 53 -6.31 -0.23 7.02
N GLY A 54 -5.70 0.57 6.14
CA GLY A 54 -4.24 0.76 6.12
C GLY A 54 -3.44 -0.38 5.47
N LYS A 55 -4.10 -1.33 4.82
CA LYS A 55 -3.46 -2.35 3.97
C LYS A 55 -3.74 -2.05 2.52
N LEU A 56 -2.80 -2.44 1.65
CA LEU A 56 -2.91 -2.26 0.22
C LEU A 56 -3.05 -3.62 -0.46
N ASP A 57 -4.11 -3.82 -1.23
CA ASP A 57 -4.39 -5.05 -1.95
C ASP A 57 -4.52 -4.76 -3.45
N ILE A 58 -3.74 -5.47 -4.26
CA ILE A 58 -3.88 -5.47 -5.72
C ILE A 58 -4.81 -6.61 -6.09
N LYS A 59 -5.99 -6.30 -6.61
CA LYS A 59 -6.96 -7.26 -7.14
C LYS A 59 -6.84 -7.31 -8.65
N LEU A 60 -6.66 -8.50 -9.20
CA LEU A 60 -6.72 -8.78 -10.63
C LEU A 60 -8.07 -9.42 -10.91
N GLU A 61 -8.82 -8.87 -11.86
CA GLU A 61 -10.13 -9.35 -12.27
C GLU A 61 -10.15 -9.56 -13.78
N ASP A 62 -10.84 -10.57 -14.28
CA ASP A 62 -11.00 -10.75 -15.73
C ASP A 62 -11.80 -9.58 -16.32
N LYS A 63 -11.34 -9.00 -17.43
CA LYS A 63 -12.02 -7.89 -18.11
C LYS A 63 -13.35 -8.32 -18.75
N ALA A 64 -13.47 -9.58 -19.17
CA ALA A 64 -14.62 -10.15 -19.85
C ALA A 64 -15.69 -10.65 -18.88
N THR A 65 -15.31 -11.38 -17.84
CA THR A 65 -16.27 -11.97 -16.87
C THR A 65 -16.44 -11.14 -15.60
N GLY A 66 -15.46 -10.29 -15.26
CA GLY A 66 -15.43 -9.58 -13.98
C GLY A 66 -15.06 -10.48 -12.79
N GLU A 67 -14.66 -11.73 -13.03
CA GLU A 67 -14.30 -12.66 -11.98
C GLU A 67 -12.91 -12.33 -11.40
N PRO A 68 -12.74 -12.40 -10.07
CA PRO A 68 -11.45 -12.18 -9.44
C PRO A 68 -10.48 -13.30 -9.85
N PHE A 69 -9.43 -12.93 -10.56
CA PHE A 69 -8.37 -13.84 -11.00
C PHE A 69 -7.36 -14.10 -9.88
N ALA A 70 -6.88 -13.04 -9.22
CA ALA A 70 -5.92 -13.15 -8.13
C ALA A 70 -5.92 -11.93 -7.21
N LYS A 71 -5.43 -12.12 -5.99
CA LYS A 71 -5.25 -11.06 -4.99
C LYS A 71 -3.79 -11.01 -4.56
N CYS A 72 -3.24 -9.81 -4.48
CA CYS A 72 -1.85 -9.58 -4.07
C CYS A 72 -1.85 -8.62 -2.88
N PRO A 73 -1.72 -9.13 -1.64
CA PRO A 73 -1.55 -8.26 -0.48
C PRO A 73 -0.15 -7.64 -0.48
N VAL A 74 -0.11 -6.31 -0.42
CA VAL A 74 1.11 -5.50 -0.38
C VAL A 74 1.25 -4.90 1.02
N ASP A 75 2.09 -5.53 1.84
CA ASP A 75 2.33 -5.10 3.23
C ASP A 75 3.37 -3.98 3.35
N LYS A 76 4.34 -3.94 2.42
CA LYS A 76 5.44 -2.97 2.43
C LYS A 76 5.91 -2.67 1.02
N TYR A 77 6.15 -1.39 0.74
CA TYR A 77 6.82 -0.93 -0.47
C TYR A 77 8.00 0.00 -0.13
N PRO A 78 9.18 -0.18 -0.76
CA PRO A 78 9.54 -1.28 -1.66
C PRO A 78 9.66 -2.62 -0.91
N GLY A 79 9.23 -3.72 -1.56
CA GLY A 79 9.20 -5.06 -0.94
C GLY A 79 8.98 -6.19 -1.96
N GLN A 80 8.93 -7.44 -1.49
CA GLN A 80 8.80 -8.64 -2.35
C GLN A 80 7.39 -8.85 -2.93
N ALA A 81 6.40 -8.05 -2.49
CA ALA A 81 5.03 -8.15 -3.00
C ALA A 81 4.91 -7.63 -4.45
N VAL A 82 5.70 -6.62 -4.80
CA VAL A 82 5.76 -6.00 -6.12
C VAL A 82 7.23 -5.77 -6.48
N GLU A 83 7.75 -6.53 -7.43
CA GLU A 83 9.14 -6.42 -7.89
C GLU A 83 9.18 -6.00 -9.36
N ALA A 84 9.85 -4.90 -9.70
CA ALA A 84 10.03 -4.51 -11.10
C ALA A 84 11.08 -5.42 -11.77
N VAL A 85 10.87 -5.79 -13.02
CA VAL A 85 11.89 -6.55 -13.77
C VAL A 85 13.09 -5.66 -14.10
N ARG A 86 14.27 -6.27 -14.30
CA ARG A 86 15.51 -5.49 -14.51
C ARG A 86 15.68 -4.90 -15.90
N ASP A 87 15.09 -5.51 -16.90
CA ASP A 87 15.26 -5.22 -18.33
C ASP A 87 14.15 -4.32 -18.88
N SER A 88 13.08 -4.09 -18.13
CA SER A 88 11.93 -3.30 -18.56
C SER A 88 11.26 -2.61 -17.38
N SER A 89 10.79 -1.38 -17.62
CA SER A 89 9.98 -0.63 -16.65
C SER A 89 8.47 -0.87 -16.80
N ARG A 90 8.05 -1.63 -17.82
CA ARG A 90 6.64 -1.94 -18.09
C ARG A 90 6.16 -3.24 -17.46
N TYR A 91 7.09 -4.09 -17.00
CA TYR A 91 6.77 -5.40 -16.44
C TYR A 91 7.14 -5.45 -14.96
N PHE A 92 6.32 -6.14 -14.20
CA PHE A 92 6.47 -6.33 -12.77
C PHE A 92 6.13 -7.76 -12.40
N VAL A 93 6.68 -8.24 -11.30
CA VAL A 93 6.28 -9.47 -10.65
C VAL A 93 5.43 -9.12 -9.46
N LEU A 94 4.25 -9.71 -9.40
CA LEU A 94 3.36 -9.65 -8.26
C LEU A 94 3.38 -10.97 -7.51
N ARG A 95 3.42 -10.88 -6.18
CA ARG A 95 3.18 -12.02 -5.29
C ARG A 95 1.68 -12.12 -5.02
N ILE A 96 1.02 -13.06 -5.68
CA ILE A 96 -0.37 -13.40 -5.41
C ILE A 96 -0.45 -14.35 -4.21
N ALA A 97 -1.52 -14.23 -3.45
CA ALA A 97 -1.91 -15.18 -2.42
C ALA A 97 -3.20 -15.88 -2.85
N ASP A 98 -3.21 -17.19 -2.74
CA ASP A 98 -4.39 -18.02 -2.94
C ASP A 98 -5.22 -18.09 -1.64
N ASP A 99 -6.51 -18.43 -1.75
CA ASP A 99 -7.42 -18.57 -0.59
C ASP A 99 -6.96 -19.71 0.36
N THR A 100 -6.06 -20.58 -0.10
CA THR A 100 -5.41 -21.64 0.69
C THR A 100 -4.19 -21.17 1.50
N GLY A 101 -3.82 -19.88 1.40
CA GLY A 101 -2.66 -19.30 2.08
C GLY A 101 -1.32 -19.57 1.37
N LYS A 102 -1.34 -20.20 0.20
CA LYS A 102 -0.16 -20.38 -0.64
C LYS A 102 0.12 -19.09 -1.42
N SER A 103 1.38 -18.67 -1.44
CA SER A 103 1.84 -17.58 -2.29
C SER A 103 2.41 -18.11 -3.60
N ALA A 104 2.09 -17.42 -4.69
CA ALA A 104 2.69 -17.66 -6.00
C ALA A 104 3.15 -16.34 -6.60
N PHE A 105 4.07 -16.41 -7.55
CA PHE A 105 4.54 -15.23 -8.27
C PHE A 105 4.01 -15.26 -9.70
N ILE A 106 3.50 -14.13 -10.14
CA ILE A 106 3.03 -13.92 -11.52
C ILE A 106 3.69 -12.69 -12.10
N GLY A 107 3.95 -12.71 -13.38
CA GLY A 107 4.39 -11.55 -14.13
C GLY A 107 3.17 -10.76 -14.57
N ILE A 108 3.25 -9.44 -14.48
CA ILE A 108 2.30 -8.53 -15.11
C ILE A 108 3.04 -7.58 -16.03
N GLY A 109 2.37 -7.15 -17.09
CA GLY A 109 2.86 -6.18 -18.05
C GLY A 109 1.79 -5.16 -18.38
N PHE A 110 2.22 -3.92 -18.55
CA PHE A 110 1.39 -2.85 -19.06
C PHE A 110 1.70 -2.62 -20.55
N GLY A 111 0.65 -2.37 -21.35
CA GLY A 111 0.82 -1.98 -22.75
C GLY A 111 1.63 -0.67 -22.85
N ASP A 112 1.26 0.30 -22.02
CA ASP A 112 1.88 1.62 -21.98
C ASP A 112 2.80 1.84 -20.76
N ARG A 113 3.82 2.69 -20.95
CA ARG A 113 4.76 3.05 -19.87
C ARG A 113 4.13 3.99 -18.84
N GLY A 114 3.18 4.83 -19.24
CA GLY A 114 2.41 5.68 -18.32
C GLY A 114 1.66 4.84 -17.29
N ASP A 115 0.99 3.78 -17.72
CA ASP A 115 0.26 2.89 -16.80
C ASP A 115 1.17 2.22 -15.76
N SER A 116 2.36 1.78 -16.19
CA SER A 116 3.38 1.24 -15.27
C SER A 116 3.90 2.26 -14.27
N PHE A 117 3.98 3.53 -14.67
CA PHE A 117 4.42 4.62 -13.81
C PHE A 117 3.34 4.97 -12.78
N ASP A 118 2.08 5.06 -13.21
CA ASP A 118 0.94 5.33 -12.34
C ASP A 118 0.82 4.30 -11.21
N LEU A 119 1.04 3.01 -11.52
CA LEU A 119 1.05 1.96 -10.49
C LEU A 119 2.14 2.22 -9.44
N ASN A 120 3.36 2.50 -9.89
CA ASN A 120 4.49 2.77 -8.98
C ASN A 120 4.24 4.00 -8.11
N VAL A 121 3.71 5.08 -8.70
CA VAL A 121 3.38 6.30 -7.96
C VAL A 121 2.26 6.06 -6.97
N ALA A 122 1.19 5.37 -7.36
CA ALA A 122 0.07 5.07 -6.46
C ALA A 122 0.50 4.18 -5.28
N LEU A 123 1.36 3.18 -5.52
CA LEU A 123 1.98 2.38 -4.47
C LEU A 123 2.80 3.27 -3.52
N GLN A 124 3.72 4.08 -4.05
CA GLN A 124 4.59 4.94 -3.23
C GLN A 124 3.80 5.97 -2.43
N ASP A 125 2.81 6.62 -3.03
CA ASP A 125 1.99 7.62 -2.38
C ASP A 125 1.19 7.02 -1.24
N PHE A 126 0.60 5.83 -1.46
CA PHE A 126 -0.12 5.12 -0.41
C PHE A 126 0.77 4.83 0.80
N PHE A 127 1.96 4.27 0.60
CA PHE A 127 2.87 3.97 1.72
C PHE A 127 3.43 5.22 2.39
N LYS A 128 3.65 6.30 1.65
CA LYS A 128 4.03 7.60 2.23
C LYS A 128 2.90 8.18 3.08
N ASN A 129 1.66 8.10 2.62
CA ASN A 129 0.50 8.57 3.36
C ASN A 129 0.27 7.71 4.59
N LEU A 130 0.38 6.38 4.47
CA LEU A 130 0.32 5.46 5.60
C LEU A 130 1.38 5.78 6.67
N ALA A 131 2.61 6.07 6.26
CA ALA A 131 3.68 6.45 7.19
C ALA A 131 3.44 7.81 7.86
N LYS A 132 2.83 8.76 7.15
CA LYS A 132 2.41 10.06 7.73
C LYS A 132 1.25 9.87 8.71
N ASP A 133 0.24 9.10 8.34
CA ASP A 133 -0.92 8.80 9.17
C ASP A 133 -0.49 8.06 10.44
N ALA A 134 0.44 7.11 10.35
CA ALA A 134 1.03 6.45 11.50
C ALA A 134 1.72 7.44 12.45
N LYS A 135 2.52 8.38 11.91
CA LYS A 135 3.18 9.42 12.72
C LYS A 135 2.18 10.39 13.35
N LEU A 136 1.17 10.83 12.59
CA LEU A 136 0.11 11.70 13.10
C LEU A 136 -0.67 11.01 14.22
N ASN A 137 -0.95 9.71 14.08
CA ASN A 137 -1.63 8.95 15.13
C ASN A 137 -0.74 8.76 16.37
N GLU A 138 0.56 8.51 16.19
CA GLU A 138 1.54 8.48 17.29
C GLU A 138 1.67 9.85 17.98
N GLU A 139 1.67 10.95 17.22
CA GLU A 139 1.69 12.31 17.75
C GLU A 139 0.38 12.66 18.48
N MET A 140 -0.79 12.29 17.94
CA MET A 140 -2.08 12.45 18.61
C MET A 140 -2.20 11.58 19.88
N LEU A 141 -1.67 10.35 19.86
CA LEU A 141 -1.59 9.50 21.04
C LEU A 141 -0.62 10.07 22.08
N ASN A 142 0.52 10.63 21.66
CA ASN A 142 1.47 11.31 22.55
C ASN A 142 0.93 12.64 23.10
N GLU A 143 0.15 13.39 22.31
CA GLU A 143 -0.53 14.60 22.77
C GLU A 143 -1.70 14.28 23.71
N ALA A 144 -2.41 13.16 23.48
CA ALA A 144 -3.41 12.65 24.42
C ALA A 144 -2.78 12.05 25.70
N GLN A 145 -1.52 11.60 25.64
CA GLN A 145 -0.74 11.13 26.79
C GLN A 145 0.06 12.23 27.49
N LYS A 146 0.15 13.45 26.94
CA LYS A 146 0.61 14.59 27.74
C LYS A 146 -0.42 14.78 28.86
N PRO A 147 -0.02 14.69 30.14
CA PRO A 147 -0.94 15.04 31.22
C PRO A 147 -1.41 16.47 30.94
N ARG A 148 -2.74 16.68 30.88
CA ARG A 148 -3.35 18.02 30.89
C ARG A 148 -2.66 18.76 32.02
N LEU A 149 -1.77 19.69 31.67
CA LEU A 149 -1.21 20.62 32.63
C LEU A 149 -2.41 21.45 33.06
N ASP A 150 -2.94 21.12 34.24
CA ASP A 150 -4.03 21.85 34.88
C ASP A 150 -3.47 23.22 35.28
N LEU A 151 -3.51 24.16 34.32
CA LEU A 151 -3.20 25.57 34.52
C LEU A 151 -4.40 26.31 35.16
N SER A 152 -5.23 25.61 35.93
CA SER A 152 -6.18 26.27 36.82
C SER A 152 -5.39 26.81 38.00
N PHE A 153 -5.15 28.12 38.00
CA PHE A 153 -4.79 28.83 39.22
C PHE A 153 -5.77 28.41 40.32
N LYS A 154 -5.26 27.83 41.42
CA LYS A 154 -6.09 27.62 42.61
C LYS A 154 -6.43 29.00 43.18
N GLU A 155 -7.69 29.39 43.05
CA GLU A 155 -8.27 30.53 43.76
C GLU A 155 -7.97 30.35 45.26
N GLY A 156 -7.12 31.23 45.82
CA GLY A 156 -6.81 31.25 47.25
C GLY A 156 -5.33 31.44 47.63
N GLN A 157 -4.39 31.57 46.68
CA GLN A 157 -3.01 31.90 47.04
C GLN A 157 -2.86 33.40 47.31
N THR A 158 -2.94 33.78 48.59
CA THR A 158 -2.67 35.13 49.08
C THR A 158 -1.24 35.53 48.75
N ILE A 159 -1.07 36.52 47.87
CA ILE A 159 0.23 37.12 47.57
C ILE A 159 0.57 38.06 48.74
N THR A 160 1.50 37.64 49.61
CA THR A 160 2.06 38.50 50.64
C THR A 160 3.06 39.46 50.00
N ILE A 161 2.68 40.73 49.83
CA ILE A 161 3.55 41.80 49.32
C ILE A 161 4.18 42.51 50.52
N ASN A 162 5.48 42.34 50.75
CA ASN A 162 6.25 43.18 51.67
C ASN A 162 6.66 44.46 50.95
N LEU A 163 5.93 45.56 51.19
CA LEU A 163 6.32 46.90 50.80
C LEU A 163 7.34 47.44 51.81
N GLY A 164 8.63 47.38 51.46
CA GLY A 164 9.68 48.11 52.15
C GLY A 164 9.53 49.61 51.86
N VAL A 165 9.22 50.39 52.90
CA VAL A 165 9.23 51.85 52.84
C VAL A 165 10.65 52.31 53.14
N SER A 166 11.29 52.95 52.16
CA SER A 166 12.47 53.78 52.37
C SER A 166 12.66 54.71 51.19
#